data_AF-A0A7V4A1B9-F1
#
_entry.id   AF-A0A7V4A1B9-F1
#
_cell.length_a   1.000
_cell.length_b   1.000
_cell.length_c   1.000
_cell.angle_alpha   90.00
_cell.angle_beta   90.00
_cell.angle_gamma   90.00
#
_symmetry.space_group_name_H-M   'P 1'
#
loop_
_entity.id
_entity.type
_entity.pdbx_description
1 polymer ?
#
loop_
_entity_poly.entity_id
_entity_poly.type
_entity_poly.pdbx_seq_one_letter_code
_entity_poly.pdbx_strand_id
1 'polypeptide(L)'
;MGYTKDSLLELARWRWREVRRFLDNPEAFDPDEALEVLEEFPLLRAHLRALYSQNPEAALQLAQEVLAERERLLARGFRVPETLEALLA
;
A
#
# COMPACT_ATOMS: atom_id res chain seq x y z
N MET A 1 13.65 -12.55 -13.12
CA MET A 1 14.28 -11.24 -12.83
C MET A 1 13.95 -10.93 -11.37
N GLY A 2 14.95 -10.96 -10.48
CA GLY A 2 14.71 -10.60 -9.07
C GLY A 2 14.71 -9.09 -8.95
N TYR A 3 13.63 -8.51 -8.42
CA TYR A 3 13.60 -7.10 -8.08
C TYR A 3 14.62 -6.82 -6.97
N THR A 4 15.43 -5.79 -7.14
CA THR A 4 16.33 -5.30 -6.08
C THR A 4 15.50 -4.65 -4.96
N LYS A 5 16.04 -4.59 -3.74
CA LYS A 5 15.39 -3.93 -2.59
C LYS A 5 14.97 -2.49 -2.89
N ASP A 6 15.78 -1.76 -3.67
CA ASP A 6 15.51 -0.38 -4.05
C ASP A 6 14.31 -0.29 -5.02
N SER A 7 14.24 -1.16 -6.03
CA SER A 7 13.10 -1.21 -6.93
C SER A 7 11.80 -1.63 -6.23
N LEU A 8 11.86 -2.53 -5.24
CA LEU A 8 10.68 -2.90 -4.45
C LEU A 8 10.18 -1.76 -3.57
N LEU A 9 11.09 -1.00 -2.96
CA LEU A 9 10.74 0.18 -2.17
C LEU A 9 10.13 1.26 -3.06
N GLU A 10 10.69 1.51 -4.23
CA GLU A 10 10.15 2.47 -5.20
C GLU A 10 8.74 2.06 -5.67
N LEU A 11 8.54 0.78 -6.01
CA LEU A 11 7.23 0.26 -6.39
C LEU A 11 6.20 0.36 -5.26
N ALA A 12 6.58 0.01 -4.04
CA ALA A 12 5.70 0.10 -2.88
C ALA A 12 5.35 1.57 -2.58
N ARG A 13 6.32 2.49 -2.66
CA ARG A 13 6.08 3.93 -2.47
C ARG A 13 5.21 4.54 -3.56
N TRP A 14 5.41 4.15 -4.81
CA TRP A 14 4.57 4.60 -5.92
C TRP A 14 3.14 4.12 -5.70
N ARG A 15 2.94 2.84 -5.35
CA ARG A 15 1.60 2.26 -5.10
C ARG A 15 0.93 2.96 -3.93
N TRP A 16 1.67 3.22 -2.85
CA TRP A 16 1.16 3.96 -1.71
C TRP A 16 0.76 5.41 -2.05
N ARG A 17 1.52 6.06 -2.93
CA ARG A 17 1.20 7.42 -3.39
C ARG A 17 -0.12 7.47 -4.16
N GLU A 18 -0.38 6.51 -5.04
CA GLU A 18 -1.65 6.44 -5.77
C GLU A 18 -2.83 6.21 -4.83
N VAL A 19 -2.68 5.31 -3.85
CA VAL A 19 -3.70 5.10 -2.81
C VAL A 19 -3.95 6.38 -2.01
N ARG A 20 -2.89 7.09 -1.58
CA ARG A 20 -3.04 8.38 -0.89
C ARG A 20 -3.74 9.43 -1.75
N ARG A 21 -3.41 9.51 -3.04
CA ARG A 21 -4.06 10.43 -3.98
C ARG A 21 -5.57 10.15 -4.07
N PHE A 22 -5.97 8.88 -4.11
CA PHE A 22 -7.37 8.47 -4.03
C PHE A 22 -8.02 8.81 -2.68
N LEU A 23 -7.30 8.66 -1.56
CA LEU A 23 -7.81 9.04 -0.25
C LEU A 23 -8.04 10.55 -0.12
N ASP A 24 -7.11 11.35 -0.65
CA ASP A 24 -7.16 12.81 -0.61
C ASP A 24 -8.22 13.40 -1.54
N ASN A 25 -8.44 12.81 -2.73
CA ASN A 25 -9.42 13.31 -3.67
C ASN A 25 -10.11 12.18 -4.47
N PRO A 26 -11.05 11.43 -3.86
CA PRO A 26 -11.71 10.30 -4.53
C PRO A 26 -12.60 10.71 -5.71
N GLU A 27 -13.19 11.91 -5.64
CA GLU A 27 -14.11 12.44 -6.66
C GLU A 27 -13.39 12.80 -7.96
N ALA A 28 -12.06 12.88 -7.94
CA ALA A 28 -11.24 13.05 -9.13
C ALA A 28 -10.91 11.74 -9.85
N PHE A 29 -11.33 10.59 -9.31
CA PHE A 29 -11.17 9.28 -9.93
C PHE A 29 -12.51 8.86 -10.53
N ASP A 30 -12.48 8.44 -11.78
CA ASP A 30 -13.65 7.79 -12.37
C ASP A 30 -13.91 6.44 -11.67
N PRO A 31 -15.14 5.89 -11.73
CA PRO A 31 -15.50 4.67 -11.02
C PRO A 31 -14.59 3.47 -11.33
N ASP A 32 -14.15 3.32 -12.58
CA ASP A 32 -13.22 2.28 -13.00
C ASP A 32 -11.82 2.47 -12.39
N GLU A 33 -11.30 3.70 -12.36
CA GLU A 33 -10.01 4.00 -11.74
C GLU A 33 -10.04 3.78 -10.23
N ALA A 34 -11.13 4.18 -9.57
CA ALA A 34 -11.34 3.93 -8.15
C ALA A 34 -11.36 2.43 -7.82
N LEU A 35 -11.97 1.62 -8.68
CA LEU A 35 -11.98 0.16 -8.57
C LEU A 35 -10.56 -0.41 -8.73
N GLU A 36 -9.82 0.06 -9.74
CA GLU A 36 -8.44 -0.39 -10.00
C GLU A 36 -7.54 -0.16 -8.78
N VAL A 37 -7.62 1.01 -8.13
CA VAL A 37 -6.83 1.30 -6.92
C VAL A 37 -7.19 0.34 -5.77
N LEU A 38 -8.46 -0.03 -5.62
CA LEU A 38 -8.91 -1.00 -4.62
C LEU A 38 -8.38 -2.41 -4.94
N GLU A 39 -8.42 -2.82 -6.21
CA GLU A 39 -7.95 -4.12 -6.69
C GLU A 39 -6.42 -4.27 -6.67
N GLU A 40 -5.69 -3.18 -6.83
CA GLU A 40 -4.22 -3.17 -6.75
C GLU A 40 -3.70 -3.07 -5.30
N PHE A 41 -4.52 -2.73 -4.31
CA PHE A 41 -4.09 -2.63 -2.92
C PHE A 41 -3.43 -3.92 -2.35
N PRO A 42 -3.91 -5.14 -2.65
CA PRO A 42 -3.21 -6.38 -2.31
C PRO A 42 -1.79 -6.47 -2.91
N LEU A 43 -1.53 -5.86 -4.06
CA LEU A 43 -0.18 -5.82 -4.65
C LEU A 43 0.76 -4.94 -3.81
N LEU A 44 0.28 -3.83 -3.25
CA LEU A 44 1.05 -3.03 -2.28
C LEU A 44 1.49 -3.90 -1.09
N ARG A 45 0.59 -4.74 -0.55
CA ARG A 45 0.91 -5.67 0.54
C ARG A 45 1.96 -6.70 0.12
N ALA A 46 1.83 -7.28 -1.07
CA ALA A 46 2.80 -8.22 -1.60
C ALA A 46 4.20 -7.59 -1.75
N HIS A 47 4.27 -6.35 -2.25
CA HIS A 47 5.53 -5.61 -2.35
C HIS A 47 6.11 -5.25 -0.98
N LEU A 48 5.29 -4.84 -0.01
CA LEU A 48 5.73 -4.58 1.36
C LEU A 48 6.32 -5.83 2.03
N ARG A 49 5.68 -6.98 1.84
CA ARG A 49 6.18 -8.26 2.36
C ARG A 49 7.50 -8.67 1.69
N ALA A 50 7.58 -8.55 0.37
CA ALA A 50 8.82 -8.84 -0.36
C ALA A 50 9.96 -7.88 0.03
N LEU A 51 9.62 -6.61 0.26
CA LEU A 51 10.55 -5.61 0.76
C LEU A 51 10.98 -5.93 2.20
N TYR A 52 10.08 -6.40 3.06
CA TYR A 52 10.40 -6.73 4.45
C TYR A 52 11.50 -7.80 4.56
N SER A 53 11.51 -8.78 3.65
CA SER A 53 12.57 -9.79 3.59
C SER A 53 13.94 -9.26 3.15
N GLN A 54 14.00 -8.10 2.47
CA GLN A 54 15.25 -7.52 1.95
C GLN A 54 15.71 -6.26 2.71
N ASN A 55 14.76 -5.47 3.20
CA ASN A 55 14.93 -4.22 3.92
C ASN A 55 13.76 -4.02 4.90
N PRO A 56 13.81 -4.65 6.08
CA PRO A 56 12.72 -4.63 7.05
C PRO A 56 12.45 -3.22 7.59
N GLU A 57 13.47 -2.39 7.75
CA GLU A 57 13.33 -1.02 8.25
C GLU A 57 12.45 -0.17 7.31
N ALA A 58 12.77 -0.17 6.01
CA ALA A 58 12.00 0.58 5.02
C ALA A 58 10.58 0.03 4.85
N ALA A 59 10.40 -1.29 4.90
CA ALA A 59 9.08 -1.91 4.86
C ALA A 59 8.23 -1.54 6.09
N LEU A 60 8.82 -1.56 7.29
CA LEU A 60 8.13 -1.20 8.54
C LEU A 60 7.74 0.28 8.55
N GLN A 61 8.61 1.17 8.03
CA GLN A 61 8.28 2.58 7.92
C GLN A 61 7.07 2.81 7.02
N LEU A 62 7.08 2.22 5.82
CA LEU A 62 5.97 2.37 4.88
C LEU A 62 4.69 1.68 5.39
N ALA A 63 4.80 0.52 6.03
CA ALA A 63 3.68 -0.18 6.67
C ALA A 63 3.02 0.65 7.78
N GLN A 64 3.82 1.38 8.57
CA GLN A 64 3.29 2.31 9.58
C GLN A 64 2.52 3.47 8.94
N GLU A 65 3.01 4.02 7.84
CA GLU A 65 2.27 5.05 7.09
C GLU A 65 0.92 4.54 6.59
N VAL A 66 0.89 3.30 6.07
CA VAL A 66 -0.37 2.66 5.61
C VAL A 66 -1.35 2.48 6.77
N LEU A 67 -0.89 2.01 7.92
CA LEU A 67 -1.75 1.81 9.09
C LEU A 67 -2.20 3.13 9.73
N ALA A 68 -1.40 4.19 9.65
CA ALA A 68 -1.80 5.51 10.13
C ALA A 68 -3.04 6.03 9.39
N GLU A 69 -3.19 5.69 8.11
CA GLU A 69 -4.35 6.04 7.28
C GLU A 69 -5.46 4.96 7.28
N ARG A 70 -5.36 3.94 8.15
CA ARG A 70 -6.28 2.77 8.16
C ARG A 70 -7.75 3.18 8.20
N GLU A 71 -8.12 4.15 9.03
CA GLU A 71 -9.52 4.59 9.15
C GLU A 71 -10.05 5.16 7.81
N ARG A 72 -9.24 5.97 7.13
CA ARG A 72 -9.58 6.53 5.81
C ARG A 72 -9.67 5.43 4.75
N LEU A 73 -8.75 4.46 4.79
CA LEU A 73 -8.78 3.30 3.90
C LEU A 73 -10.05 2.44 4.08
N LEU A 74 -10.41 2.13 5.32
CA LEU A 74 -11.61 1.34 5.62
C LEU A 74 -12.89 2.07 5.19
N ALA A 75 -12.97 3.39 5.43
CA ALA A 75 -14.10 4.21 5.01
C ALA A 75 -14.31 4.21 3.48
N ARG A 76 -13.27 3.87 2.71
CA ARG A 76 -13.29 3.80 1.24
C ARG A 76 -13.37 2.36 0.71
N GLY A 77 -13.53 1.37 1.58
CA GLY A 77 -13.72 -0.03 1.19
C GLY A 77 -12.43 -0.84 1.03
N PHE A 78 -11.26 -0.28 1.33
CA PHE A 78 -10.02 -1.05 1.34
C PHE A 78 -10.00 -2.08 2.46
N ARG A 79 -9.46 -3.26 2.19
CA ARG A 79 -9.23 -4.28 3.22
C ARG A 79 -7.82 -4.14 3.79
N VAL A 80 -7.73 -3.45 4.92
CA VAL A 80 -6.46 -3.23 5.63
C VAL A 80 -6.45 -4.03 6.94
N PRO A 81 -5.40 -4.81 7.21
CA PRO A 81 -5.22 -5.49 8.50
C PRO A 81 -5.12 -4.50 9.67
N GLU A 82 -5.37 -5.01 10.88
CA GLU A 82 -5.32 -4.20 12.10
C GLU A 82 -3.91 -3.98 12.64
N THR A 83 -2.97 -4.86 12.30
CA THR A 83 -1.62 -4.85 12.85
C THR A 83 -0.55 -4.85 11.76
N LEU A 84 0.63 -4.32 12.09
CA LEU A 84 1.81 -4.36 11.20
C LEU A 84 2.17 -5.79 10.83
N GLU A 85 2.10 -6.69 11.81
CA GLU A 85 2.35 -8.11 11.62
C GLU A 85 1.40 -8.69 10.58
N ALA A 86 0.09 -8.44 10.67
CA ALA A 86 -0.87 -8.95 9.69
C ALA A 86 -0.76 -8.28 8.31
N LEU A 87 -0.23 -7.06 8.25
CA LEU A 87 0.08 -6.39 6.98
C LEU A 87 1.27 -7.02 6.27
N LEU A 88 2.27 -7.47 7.02
CA LEU A 88 3.55 -8.00 6.53
C LEU A 88 3.62 -9.55 6.52
N ALA A 89 2.65 -10.23 7.15
CA ALA A 89 2.53 -11.70 7.23
C ALA A 89 2.14 -12.37 5.92
#